data_AF-A0A3E2CCD8-F1
#
_entry.id   AF-A0A3E2CCD8-F1
#
_cell.length_a   1.000
_cell.length_b   1.000
_cell.length_c   1.000
_cell.angle_alpha   90.00
_cell.angle_beta   90.00
_cell.angle_gamma   90.00
#
_symmetry.space_group_name_H-M   'P 1'
#
loop_
_entity.id
_entity.type
_entity.pdbx_description
1 polymer ?
#
loop_
_entity_poly.entity_id
_entity_poly.type
_entity_poly.pdbx_seq_one_letter_code
_entity_poly.pdbx_strand_id
1 'polypeptide(L)'
;MPNGIAVKLKKFIALALSLFLFMPLCSGCSNQNGANTEAVNSAKKVNVINAKVAALYKKVLANADKYNLNEADSEIDTSKSKYSYALVNMSDRDIPELILRKNYKYVSRSKVFAANKDYSDVVSSNDLICDGVGDIGGFRASLSQYADSNSLSYVEWSSGTGDTEAYKVTMNIADSNPLKKEKYWSGIITDLPKQNTKNINFVSTDDTTLLDNLAKTEDNTYKKTVSNKGGDSNSEDKDSKKSGENASKKADSKKSASGESLDSKIKAEKASGRQVVSGTVRVLSYNQVLEAQNIQDPNPGSDTNQTFMILILDNKTSVTLHHGGDMGNPPHPSDATMMAIDDGSQAKQIMEKYVNKKVYISFTVNDGVFPSDTGLPLGEPRLFSLKVIE
;
A
#
# COMPACT_ATOMS: atom_id res chain seq x y z
N MET A 1 -20.50 -63.93 0.81
CA MET A 1 -20.25 -63.24 2.10
C MET A 1 -20.90 -61.86 2.03
N PRO A 2 -21.51 -61.39 3.12
CA PRO A 2 -22.67 -60.50 3.08
C PRO A 2 -22.36 -59.05 3.51
N ASN A 3 -23.30 -58.16 3.14
CA ASN A 3 -23.83 -57.01 3.88
C ASN A 3 -22.83 -55.99 4.49
N GLY A 4 -22.98 -54.70 4.20
CA GLY A 4 -23.97 -53.95 4.98
C GLY A 4 -24.02 -52.46 4.62
N ILE A 5 -25.16 -52.08 4.07
CA ILE A 5 -25.73 -50.73 4.13
C ILE A 5 -26.06 -50.44 5.59
N ALA A 6 -25.59 -49.33 6.14
CA ALA A 6 -26.05 -48.82 7.43
C ALA A 6 -26.38 -47.33 7.32
N VAL A 7 -27.63 -47.08 6.92
CA VAL A 7 -28.39 -45.88 7.24
C VAL A 7 -28.34 -45.68 8.76
N LYS A 8 -27.86 -44.51 9.23
CA LYS A 8 -28.10 -44.10 10.62
C LYS A 8 -29.17 -43.02 10.68
N LEU A 9 -30.29 -43.51 11.21
CA LEU A 9 -31.55 -42.91 11.54
C LEU A 9 -31.42 -41.79 12.59
N LYS A 10 -32.13 -40.71 12.30
CA LYS A 10 -32.77 -39.71 13.17
C LYS A 10 -32.68 -39.94 14.69
N LYS A 11 -32.22 -38.91 15.41
CA LYS A 11 -32.83 -38.47 16.67
C LYS A 11 -33.02 -36.95 16.64
N PHE A 12 -34.19 -36.54 16.17
CA PHE A 12 -34.80 -35.26 16.52
C PHE A 12 -35.49 -35.46 17.86
N ILE A 13 -35.08 -34.72 18.89
CA ILE A 13 -35.90 -34.47 20.07
C ILE A 13 -36.40 -33.05 19.92
N ALA A 14 -37.71 -32.89 19.77
CA ALA A 14 -38.39 -31.61 19.77
C ALA A 14 -39.52 -31.64 20.80
N LEU A 15 -39.68 -30.49 21.46
CA LEU A 15 -40.89 -29.98 22.13
C LEU A 15 -41.28 -30.63 23.48
N ALA A 16 -41.82 -29.95 24.50
CA ALA A 16 -42.27 -28.56 24.65
C ALA A 16 -42.68 -28.25 26.12
N LEU A 17 -42.95 -26.96 26.35
CA LEU A 17 -43.95 -26.36 27.26
C LEU A 17 -43.63 -26.11 28.76
N SER A 18 -43.25 -24.85 29.01
CA SER A 18 -43.87 -23.87 29.93
C SER A 18 -44.59 -24.32 31.22
N LEU A 19 -44.20 -23.70 32.35
CA LEU A 19 -45.19 -23.14 33.28
C LEU A 19 -44.63 -21.89 33.98
N PHE A 20 -45.22 -20.74 33.64
CA PHE A 20 -45.18 -19.52 34.44
C PHE A 20 -46.06 -19.73 35.67
N LEU A 21 -45.55 -19.42 36.86
CA LEU A 21 -46.37 -19.14 38.03
C LEU A 21 -45.96 -17.79 38.61
N PHE A 22 -46.79 -16.80 38.31
CA PHE A 22 -46.92 -15.56 39.06
C PHE A 22 -47.45 -15.87 40.46
N MET A 23 -46.86 -15.23 41.47
CA MET A 23 -47.62 -14.73 42.63
C MET A 23 -47.08 -13.36 43.03
N PRO A 24 -47.92 -12.30 43.03
CA PRO A 24 -47.72 -11.08 43.80
C PRO A 24 -48.48 -11.14 45.15
N LEU A 25 -48.29 -10.09 45.97
CA LEU A 25 -48.99 -9.69 47.23
C LEU A 25 -48.23 -10.06 48.51
N CYS A 26 -47.99 -9.20 49.50
CA CYS A 26 -48.63 -7.95 49.98
C CYS A 26 -47.56 -6.98 50.51
N SER A 27 -47.58 -5.67 50.20
CA SER A 27 -48.30 -4.57 50.89
C SER A 27 -47.81 -4.23 52.30
N GLY A 28 -47.22 -3.04 52.44
CA GLY A 28 -46.95 -2.36 53.71
C GLY A 28 -46.41 -0.95 53.47
N CYS A 29 -47.30 0.05 53.47
CA CYS A 29 -46.97 1.47 53.35
C CYS A 29 -46.36 2.02 54.65
N SER A 30 -45.36 2.90 54.54
CA SER A 30 -45.19 4.07 55.41
C SER A 30 -44.13 5.00 54.82
N ASN A 31 -44.42 6.30 54.86
CA ASN A 31 -43.76 7.37 54.13
C ASN A 31 -42.83 8.19 55.06
N GLN A 32 -41.90 8.92 54.43
CA GLN A 32 -41.23 10.17 54.84
C GLN A 32 -39.77 10.17 55.34
N ASN A 33 -39.03 10.99 54.56
CA ASN A 33 -37.95 11.92 54.92
C ASN A 33 -36.51 11.39 55.04
N GLY A 34 -35.81 11.46 53.91
CA GLY A 34 -34.81 12.52 53.72
C GLY A 34 -33.48 12.33 54.43
N ALA A 35 -32.51 11.77 53.74
CA ALA A 35 -31.11 12.20 53.83
C ALA A 35 -30.34 11.68 52.60
N ASN A 36 -29.72 12.62 51.90
CA ASN A 36 -28.65 12.48 50.92
C ASN A 36 -28.06 11.08 50.72
N THR A 37 -28.32 10.51 49.55
CA THR A 37 -27.40 9.55 48.93
C THR A 37 -27.16 9.97 47.48
N GLU A 38 -26.59 11.17 47.28
CA GLU A 38 -25.71 11.42 46.13
C GLU A 38 -24.39 10.69 46.38
N ALA A 39 -24.44 9.36 46.31
CA ALA A 39 -23.26 8.53 46.16
C ALA A 39 -23.70 7.18 45.63
N VAL A 40 -23.01 6.72 44.60
CA VAL A 40 -23.05 5.37 44.04
C VAL A 40 -24.23 5.09 43.10
N ASN A 41 -24.12 5.59 41.88
CA ASN A 41 -24.43 4.80 40.68
C ASN A 41 -23.67 5.31 39.45
N SER A 42 -22.34 5.46 39.55
CA SER A 42 -21.50 5.22 38.38
C SER A 42 -21.41 3.70 38.23
N ALA A 43 -22.40 3.09 37.58
CA ALA A 43 -22.27 1.72 37.11
C ALA A 43 -20.99 1.69 36.25
N LYS A 44 -19.93 1.09 36.79
CA LYS A 44 -18.65 0.91 36.12
C LYS A 44 -19.00 0.17 34.83
N LYS A 45 -19.03 0.86 33.69
CA LYS A 45 -19.31 0.25 32.38
C LYS A 45 -18.34 -0.93 32.23
N VAL A 46 -18.89 -2.15 32.25
CA VAL A 46 -18.07 -3.36 32.28
C VAL A 46 -17.76 -3.71 30.84
N ASN A 47 -16.49 -3.60 30.46
CA ASN A 47 -15.99 -3.89 29.12
C ASN A 47 -15.80 -5.40 28.94
N VAL A 48 -16.88 -6.18 29.03
CA VAL A 48 -16.79 -7.64 29.08
C VAL A 48 -16.36 -8.20 27.74
N ILE A 49 -16.91 -7.69 26.63
CA ILE A 49 -16.65 -8.20 25.29
C ILE A 49 -15.23 -7.82 24.87
N ASN A 50 -14.88 -6.54 24.92
CA ASN A 50 -13.56 -6.10 24.47
C ASN A 50 -12.42 -6.69 25.32
N ALA A 51 -12.62 -6.87 26.62
CA ALA A 51 -11.64 -7.56 27.48
C ALA A 51 -11.47 -9.04 27.11
N LYS A 52 -12.57 -9.75 26.78
CA LYS A 52 -12.50 -11.14 26.29
C LYS A 52 -11.77 -11.22 24.96
N VAL A 53 -12.10 -10.35 24.01
CA VAL A 53 -11.46 -10.31 22.68
C VAL A 53 -9.97 -10.02 22.80
N ALA A 54 -9.58 -9.04 23.62
CA ALA A 54 -8.17 -8.74 23.88
C ALA A 54 -7.43 -9.95 24.48
N ALA A 55 -8.04 -10.67 25.42
CA ALA A 55 -7.46 -11.88 26.00
C ALA A 55 -7.29 -13.01 24.96
N LEU A 56 -8.25 -13.18 24.05
CA LEU A 56 -8.14 -14.12 22.93
C LEU A 56 -6.99 -13.74 22.00
N TYR A 57 -6.86 -12.48 21.63
CA TYR A 57 -5.77 -12.02 20.76
C TYR A 57 -4.41 -12.11 21.42
N LYS A 58 -4.28 -11.88 22.74
CA LYS A 58 -3.03 -12.16 23.46
C LYS A 58 -2.62 -13.63 23.36
N LYS A 59 -3.58 -14.57 23.40
CA LYS A 59 -3.29 -16.00 23.17
C LYS A 59 -2.81 -16.26 21.74
N VAL A 60 -3.38 -15.58 20.74
CA VAL A 60 -2.90 -15.67 19.35
C VAL A 60 -1.44 -15.21 19.27
N LEU A 61 -1.10 -14.05 19.83
CA LEU A 61 0.29 -13.53 19.81
C LEU A 61 1.27 -14.49 20.51
N ALA A 62 0.90 -15.00 21.69
CA ALA A 62 1.72 -15.95 22.44
C ALA A 62 1.92 -17.30 21.72
N ASN A 63 1.10 -17.61 20.72
CA ASN A 63 1.18 -18.84 19.92
C ASN A 63 1.54 -18.54 18.45
N ALA A 64 2.16 -17.40 18.15
CA ALA A 64 2.45 -16.96 16.77
C ALA A 64 3.18 -18.04 15.93
N ASP A 65 4.13 -18.75 16.53
CA ASP A 65 4.89 -19.82 15.88
C ASP A 65 4.07 -21.06 15.48
N LYS A 66 2.89 -21.26 16.07
CA LYS A 66 2.02 -22.40 15.75
C LYS A 66 1.21 -22.20 14.48
N TYR A 67 1.10 -20.97 14.00
CA TYR A 67 0.36 -20.66 12.79
C TYR A 67 1.24 -20.82 11.56
N ASN A 68 0.71 -21.49 10.53
CA ASN A 68 1.43 -21.65 9.27
C ASN A 68 1.47 -20.32 8.50
N LEU A 69 2.53 -19.56 8.74
CA LEU A 69 2.91 -18.31 8.08
C LEU A 69 4.22 -18.48 7.30
N ASN A 70 4.68 -19.73 7.13
CA ASN A 70 5.99 -20.04 6.60
C ASN A 70 5.97 -20.08 5.07
N GLU A 71 7.06 -19.60 4.50
CA GLU A 71 7.45 -19.79 3.11
C GLU A 71 8.84 -20.42 3.09
N ALA A 72 9.03 -21.39 2.19
CA ALA A 72 10.34 -21.98 1.97
C ALA A 72 11.32 -20.91 1.47
N ASP A 73 12.55 -20.92 1.96
CA ASP A 73 13.66 -20.10 1.46
C ASP A 73 13.53 -18.57 1.66
N SER A 74 12.61 -18.10 2.50
CA SER A 74 12.47 -16.67 2.83
C SER A 74 13.23 -16.25 4.10
N GLU A 75 14.06 -15.22 3.98
CA GLU A 75 14.85 -14.65 5.08
C GLU A 75 13.99 -13.81 6.04
N ILE A 76 14.09 -14.07 7.34
CA ILE A 76 13.47 -13.22 8.38
C ILE A 76 14.16 -11.86 8.39
N ASP A 77 13.36 -10.79 8.50
CA ASP A 77 13.89 -9.44 8.67
C ASP A 77 14.46 -9.28 10.10
N THR A 78 15.78 -9.36 10.24
CA THR A 78 16.47 -9.25 11.54
C THR A 78 16.49 -7.82 12.08
N SER A 79 16.10 -6.81 11.29
CA SER A 79 15.95 -5.43 11.75
C SER A 79 14.62 -5.18 12.46
N LYS A 80 13.66 -6.10 12.33
CA LYS A 80 12.33 -6.05 12.93
C LYS A 80 12.12 -7.21 13.91
N SER A 81 11.09 -7.11 14.74
CA SER A 81 10.61 -8.27 15.49
C SER A 81 10.19 -9.37 14.52
N LYS A 82 10.39 -10.66 14.87
CA LYS A 82 9.99 -11.79 14.01
C LYS A 82 8.51 -11.75 13.63
N TYR A 83 7.67 -11.34 14.59
CA TYR A 83 6.24 -11.15 14.40
C TYR A 83 5.84 -9.74 14.76
N SER A 84 4.81 -9.24 14.08
CA SER A 84 4.13 -7.99 14.41
C SER A 84 2.61 -8.19 14.26
N TYR A 85 1.84 -7.29 14.82
CA TYR A 85 0.38 -7.33 14.69
C TYR A 85 -0.24 -5.95 14.59
N ALA A 86 -1.49 -5.92 14.10
CA ALA A 86 -2.33 -4.74 14.07
C ALA A 86 -3.78 -5.10 14.36
N LEU A 87 -4.54 -4.11 14.85
CA LEU A 87 -6.00 -4.19 14.95
C LEU A 87 -6.64 -3.42 13.80
N VAL A 88 -7.55 -4.06 13.08
CA VAL A 88 -8.18 -3.54 11.87
C VAL A 88 -9.69 -3.74 11.87
N ASN A 89 -10.41 -3.00 11.04
CA ASN A 89 -11.85 -3.15 10.86
C ASN A 89 -12.13 -3.81 9.50
N MET A 90 -12.63 -5.05 9.55
CA MET A 90 -12.93 -5.87 8.37
C MET A 90 -14.36 -6.42 8.38
N SER A 91 -15.15 -6.11 9.42
CA SER A 91 -16.53 -6.54 9.57
C SER A 91 -17.42 -5.46 10.18
N ASP A 92 -18.73 -5.65 10.13
CA ASP A 92 -19.70 -4.69 10.70
C ASP A 92 -19.77 -4.72 12.23
N ARG A 93 -19.14 -5.70 12.88
CA ARG A 93 -19.10 -5.80 14.34
C ARG A 93 -18.32 -4.65 14.94
N ASP A 94 -18.71 -4.19 16.12
CA ASP A 94 -17.97 -3.15 16.85
C ASP A 94 -16.81 -3.73 17.68
N ILE A 95 -16.06 -4.64 17.07
CA ILE A 95 -14.81 -5.17 17.60
C ILE A 95 -13.82 -5.29 16.43
N PRO A 96 -12.53 -5.05 16.65
CA PRO A 96 -11.55 -5.19 15.60
C PRO A 96 -11.26 -6.66 15.29
N GLU A 97 -10.77 -6.89 14.08
CA GLU A 97 -10.01 -8.08 13.71
C GLU A 97 -8.51 -7.87 13.99
N LEU A 98 -7.79 -8.97 14.23
CA LEU A 98 -6.34 -8.98 14.46
C LEU A 98 -5.64 -9.49 13.19
N ILE A 99 -4.67 -8.73 12.68
CA ILE A 99 -3.71 -9.24 11.69
C ILE A 99 -2.46 -9.65 12.45
N LEU A 100 -2.08 -10.93 12.37
CA LEU A 100 -0.77 -11.41 12.79
C LEU A 100 0.13 -11.50 11.55
N ARG A 101 1.23 -10.76 11.56
CA ARG A 101 2.19 -10.68 10.46
C ARG A 101 3.52 -11.29 10.86
N LYS A 102 4.03 -12.20 10.04
CA LYS A 102 5.42 -12.65 10.12
C LYS A 102 6.27 -11.75 9.22
N ASN A 103 7.30 -11.15 9.82
CA ASN A 103 8.15 -10.17 9.15
C ASN A 103 9.29 -10.88 8.41
N TYR A 104 9.19 -10.90 7.08
CA TYR A 104 10.27 -11.33 6.20
C TYR A 104 10.92 -10.10 5.57
N LYS A 105 12.16 -10.26 5.11
CA LYS A 105 12.97 -9.18 4.52
C LYS A 105 12.30 -8.51 3.31
N TYR A 106 11.56 -9.30 2.53
CA TYR A 106 11.00 -8.89 1.24
C TYR A 106 9.47 -8.81 1.28
N VAL A 107 8.81 -9.95 1.51
CA VAL A 107 7.35 -10.07 1.50
C VAL A 107 6.87 -10.63 2.82
N SER A 108 6.23 -9.79 3.63
CA SER A 108 5.61 -10.22 4.88
C SER A 108 4.38 -11.06 4.61
N ARG A 109 4.08 -11.97 5.55
CA ARG A 109 2.92 -12.87 5.45
C ARG A 109 2.00 -12.67 6.64
N SER A 110 0.73 -12.45 6.33
CA SER A 110 -0.28 -12.03 7.29
C SER A 110 -1.44 -13.03 7.33
N LYS A 111 -1.84 -13.43 8.54
CA LYS A 111 -3.05 -14.22 8.81
C LYS A 111 -4.00 -13.39 9.67
N VAL A 112 -5.29 -13.43 9.34
CA VAL A 112 -6.32 -12.61 9.99
C VAL A 112 -7.09 -13.46 11.00
N PHE A 113 -7.38 -12.90 12.16
CA PHE A 113 -8.11 -13.53 13.26
C PHE A 113 -9.29 -12.67 13.71
N ALA A 114 -10.45 -13.29 13.89
CA ALA A 114 -11.65 -12.67 14.41
C ALA A 114 -12.16 -13.46 15.62
N ALA A 115 -12.62 -12.81 16.69
CA ALA A 115 -13.33 -13.53 17.74
C ALA A 115 -14.60 -14.20 17.17
N ASN A 116 -14.97 -15.39 17.66
CA ASN A 116 -16.23 -16.03 17.30
C ASN A 116 -17.45 -15.30 17.93
N LYS A 117 -18.67 -15.72 17.57
CA LYS A 117 -19.91 -14.99 17.94
C LYS A 117 -20.14 -14.88 19.46
N ASP A 118 -19.66 -15.84 20.24
CA ASP A 118 -19.81 -15.93 21.69
C ASP A 118 -18.54 -15.49 22.45
N TYR A 119 -17.50 -15.04 21.75
CA TYR A 119 -16.22 -14.56 22.31
C TYR A 119 -15.49 -15.60 23.16
N SER A 120 -15.67 -16.88 22.84
CA SER A 120 -15.00 -18.00 23.51
C SER A 120 -13.70 -18.42 22.83
N ASP A 121 -13.57 -18.14 21.53
CA ASP A 121 -12.41 -18.52 20.71
C ASP A 121 -12.23 -17.57 19.50
N VAL A 122 -11.21 -17.81 18.68
CA VAL A 122 -10.96 -17.11 17.41
C VAL A 122 -11.22 -18.01 16.21
N VAL A 123 -11.74 -17.41 15.14
CA VAL A 123 -11.69 -17.96 13.78
C VAL A 123 -10.57 -17.27 13.02
N SER A 124 -9.93 -17.98 12.09
CA SER A 124 -8.80 -17.45 11.32
C SER A 124 -8.98 -17.61 9.82
N SER A 125 -8.35 -16.74 9.03
CA SER A 125 -8.32 -16.89 7.58
C SER A 125 -7.63 -18.19 7.15
N ASN A 126 -8.16 -18.83 6.10
CA ASN A 126 -7.46 -19.96 5.47
C ASN A 126 -6.32 -19.44 4.60
N ASP A 127 -6.60 -18.39 3.83
CA ASP A 127 -5.64 -17.73 2.96
C ASP A 127 -4.79 -16.71 3.73
N LEU A 128 -3.56 -16.52 3.24
CA LEU A 128 -2.68 -15.46 3.70
C LEU A 128 -2.87 -14.20 2.85
N ILE A 129 -2.53 -13.07 3.45
CA ILE A 129 -2.35 -11.79 2.78
C ILE A 129 -0.86 -11.49 2.79
N CYS A 130 -0.29 -11.07 1.68
CA CYS A 130 1.14 -10.81 1.57
C CYS A 130 1.37 -9.33 1.29
N ASP A 131 2.32 -8.68 1.94
CA ASP A 131 2.64 -7.27 1.69
C ASP A 131 4.15 -7.07 1.62
N GLY A 132 4.60 -6.25 0.68
CA GLY A 132 6.01 -5.94 0.47
C GLY A 132 6.47 -6.13 -0.98
N VAL A 133 7.77 -6.33 -1.12
CA VAL A 133 8.53 -6.24 -2.37
C VAL A 133 9.25 -7.56 -2.58
N GLY A 134 8.77 -8.39 -3.50
CA GLY A 134 9.42 -9.66 -3.87
C GLY A 134 10.77 -9.43 -4.54
N ASP A 135 11.77 -10.21 -4.14
CA ASP A 135 13.15 -10.17 -4.66
C ASP A 135 13.23 -10.73 -6.09
N ILE A 136 12.45 -11.79 -6.37
CA ILE A 136 12.41 -12.48 -7.66
C ILE A 136 10.96 -12.50 -8.19
N GLY A 137 10.79 -12.25 -9.49
CA GLY A 137 9.49 -12.33 -10.16
C GLY A 137 8.64 -11.05 -10.12
N GLY A 138 9.18 -9.95 -9.58
CA GLY A 138 8.57 -8.62 -9.67
C GLY A 138 7.30 -8.43 -8.84
N PHE A 139 6.94 -9.36 -7.95
CA PHE A 139 5.75 -9.23 -7.10
C PHE A 139 5.86 -8.01 -6.17
N ARG A 140 4.79 -7.23 -6.12
CA ARG A 140 4.59 -6.13 -5.17
C ARG A 140 3.20 -6.25 -4.61
N ALA A 141 3.05 -5.97 -3.31
CA ALA A 141 1.74 -5.87 -2.71
C ALA A 141 1.71 -4.84 -1.59
N SER A 142 0.59 -4.13 -1.47
CA SER A 142 0.31 -3.20 -0.39
C SER A 142 -1.00 -3.56 0.32
N LEU A 143 -1.01 -3.34 1.63
CA LEU A 143 -2.16 -3.58 2.49
C LEU A 143 -2.44 -2.33 3.33
N SER A 144 -3.66 -1.80 3.24
CA SER A 144 -4.07 -0.59 3.96
C SER A 144 -5.52 -0.69 4.44
N GLN A 145 -5.92 0.14 5.41
CA GLN A 145 -7.28 0.21 5.94
C GLN A 145 -8.06 1.27 5.15
N TYR A 146 -9.26 0.94 4.64
CA TYR A 146 -10.14 1.98 4.10
C TYR A 146 -10.61 2.92 5.22
N ALA A 147 -10.56 4.23 4.98
CA ALA A 147 -10.96 5.24 5.96
C ALA A 147 -12.47 5.33 6.17
N ASP A 148 -13.24 4.90 5.17
CA ASP A 148 -14.69 5.06 5.04
C ASP A 148 -15.46 3.74 5.03
N SER A 149 -14.79 2.60 5.21
CA SER A 149 -15.45 1.29 5.23
C SER A 149 -14.78 0.27 6.16
N ASN A 150 -15.56 -0.74 6.56
CA ASN A 150 -15.10 -1.88 7.37
C ASN A 150 -14.37 -2.90 6.49
N SER A 151 -13.33 -2.48 5.77
CA SER A 151 -12.56 -3.35 4.89
C SER A 151 -11.13 -2.87 4.68
N LEU A 152 -10.27 -3.76 4.20
CA LEU A 152 -8.92 -3.41 3.77
C LEU A 152 -8.87 -3.18 2.25
N SER A 153 -8.00 -2.27 1.84
CA SER A 153 -7.52 -2.19 0.47
C SER A 153 -6.30 -3.09 0.35
N TYR A 154 -6.35 -4.02 -0.60
CA TYR A 154 -5.25 -4.90 -0.92
C TYR A 154 -4.94 -4.78 -2.42
N VAL A 155 -3.74 -4.35 -2.75
CA VAL A 155 -3.31 -4.10 -4.12
C VAL A 155 -2.07 -4.92 -4.40
N GLU A 156 -2.12 -5.74 -5.45
CA GLU A 156 -0.99 -6.53 -5.93
C GLU A 156 -0.61 -6.03 -7.32
N TRP A 157 0.69 -5.91 -7.60
CA TRP A 157 1.16 -5.57 -8.94
C TRP A 157 2.50 -6.20 -9.30
N SER A 158 2.72 -6.34 -10.61
CA SER A 158 4.02 -6.70 -11.19
C SER A 158 4.86 -5.44 -11.36
N SER A 159 6.09 -5.44 -10.85
CA SER A 159 7.02 -4.34 -11.05
C SER A 159 7.39 -4.17 -12.53
N GLY A 160 7.37 -5.27 -13.30
CA GLY A 160 7.84 -5.29 -14.68
C GLY A 160 6.84 -4.79 -15.70
N THR A 161 5.57 -5.17 -15.51
CA THR A 161 4.50 -4.80 -16.44
C THR A 161 3.60 -3.70 -15.88
N GLY A 162 3.63 -3.48 -14.56
CA GLY A 162 2.65 -2.63 -13.88
C GLY A 162 1.27 -3.28 -13.78
N ASP A 163 1.07 -4.51 -14.28
CA ASP A 163 -0.20 -5.21 -14.17
C ASP A 163 -0.60 -5.32 -12.71
N THR A 164 -1.79 -4.83 -12.40
CA THR A 164 -2.27 -4.60 -11.06
C THR A 164 -3.67 -5.18 -10.89
N GLU A 165 -3.90 -5.79 -9.74
CA GLU A 165 -5.23 -6.15 -9.26
C GLU A 165 -5.47 -5.51 -7.90
N ALA A 166 -6.66 -4.91 -7.73
CA ALA A 166 -7.05 -4.28 -6.49
C ALA A 166 -8.30 -4.94 -5.90
N TYR A 167 -8.23 -5.20 -4.60
CA TYR A 167 -9.17 -6.01 -3.86
C TYR A 167 -9.69 -5.24 -2.65
N LYS A 168 -10.98 -5.43 -2.38
CA LYS A 168 -11.58 -5.12 -1.08
C LYS A 168 -11.55 -6.39 -0.24
N VAL A 169 -10.93 -6.33 0.93
CA VAL A 169 -10.78 -7.49 1.82
C VAL A 169 -11.64 -7.33 3.07
N THR A 170 -12.53 -8.29 3.30
CA THR A 170 -13.44 -8.31 4.45
C THR A 170 -13.37 -9.64 5.19
N MET A 171 -13.93 -9.67 6.40
CA MET A 171 -14.01 -10.86 7.24
C MET A 171 -15.47 -11.18 7.57
N ASN A 172 -15.93 -12.36 7.19
CA ASN A 172 -17.23 -12.90 7.54
C ASN A 172 -17.10 -14.20 8.35
N ILE A 173 -17.24 -14.10 9.67
CA ILE A 173 -17.07 -15.23 10.59
C ILE A 173 -18.14 -16.33 10.45
N ALA A 174 -19.20 -16.11 9.67
CA ALA A 174 -20.21 -17.13 9.40
C ALA A 174 -19.77 -18.12 8.31
N ASP A 175 -18.76 -17.78 7.51
CA ASP A 175 -18.30 -18.57 6.39
C ASP A 175 -17.19 -19.55 6.78
N SER A 176 -17.10 -20.68 6.09
CA SER A 176 -16.05 -21.69 6.30
C SER A 176 -14.64 -21.20 5.93
N ASN A 177 -14.55 -20.31 4.93
CA ASN A 177 -13.38 -19.45 4.71
C ASN A 177 -13.79 -18.01 5.02
N PRO A 178 -13.46 -17.50 6.22
CA PRO A 178 -14.00 -16.23 6.69
C PRO A 178 -13.38 -15.02 5.99
N LEU A 179 -12.21 -15.15 5.37
CA LEU A 179 -11.60 -14.06 4.61
C LEU A 179 -12.19 -14.00 3.20
N LYS A 180 -12.66 -12.82 2.79
CA LYS A 180 -13.16 -12.57 1.43
C LYS A 180 -12.32 -11.51 0.75
N LYS A 181 -11.84 -11.83 -0.46
CA LYS A 181 -11.17 -10.89 -1.36
C LYS A 181 -12.09 -10.65 -2.55
N GLU A 182 -12.63 -9.45 -2.67
CA GLU A 182 -13.48 -9.04 -3.78
C GLU A 182 -12.65 -8.15 -4.71
N LYS A 183 -12.34 -8.65 -5.92
CA LYS A 183 -11.67 -7.84 -6.94
C LYS A 183 -12.63 -6.77 -7.43
N TYR A 184 -12.23 -5.51 -7.33
CA TYR A 184 -13.04 -4.40 -7.81
C TYR A 184 -12.38 -3.66 -8.98
N TRP A 185 -11.08 -3.88 -9.23
CA TRP A 185 -10.37 -3.24 -10.31
C TRP A 185 -9.15 -4.06 -10.78
N SER A 186 -8.80 -3.93 -12.05
CA SER A 186 -7.59 -4.46 -12.66
C SER A 186 -7.12 -3.56 -13.80
N GLY A 187 -5.81 -3.40 -13.99
CA GLY A 187 -5.22 -2.53 -15.01
C GLY A 187 -3.73 -2.30 -14.76
N ILE A 188 -3.19 -1.16 -15.21
CA ILE A 188 -1.81 -0.76 -14.94
C ILE A 188 -1.76 0.13 -13.69
N ILE A 189 -0.78 -0.07 -12.81
CA ILE A 189 -0.70 0.58 -11.48
C ILE A 189 -0.88 2.10 -11.51
N THR A 190 -0.41 2.77 -12.57
CA THR A 190 -0.55 4.22 -12.78
C THR A 190 -1.98 4.68 -12.98
N ASP A 191 -2.87 3.78 -13.41
CA ASP A 191 -4.29 4.01 -13.66
C ASP A 191 -5.16 3.56 -12.48
N LEU A 192 -4.57 3.09 -11.38
CA LEU A 192 -5.29 2.67 -10.19
C LEU A 192 -6.14 3.85 -9.66
N PRO A 193 -7.47 3.69 -9.53
CA PRO A 193 -8.31 4.74 -8.99
C PRO A 193 -7.87 5.15 -7.60
N LYS A 194 -7.85 6.46 -7.33
CA LYS A 194 -7.47 7.00 -6.01
C LYS A 194 -8.28 6.32 -4.91
N GLN A 195 -7.56 5.76 -3.94
CA GLN A 195 -8.16 5.08 -2.80
C GLN A 195 -8.17 6.01 -1.57
N ASN A 196 -9.24 5.94 -0.78
CA ASN A 196 -9.34 6.63 0.50
C ASN A 196 -8.88 5.71 1.64
N THR A 197 -7.56 5.53 1.75
CA THR A 197 -6.95 4.55 2.66
C THR A 197 -6.03 5.20 3.69
N LYS A 198 -5.76 4.45 4.76
CA LYS A 198 -4.81 4.80 5.82
C LYS A 198 -3.85 3.63 6.04
N ASN A 199 -2.60 3.95 6.35
CA ASN A 199 -1.60 2.95 6.69
C ASN A 199 -2.02 2.16 7.93
N ILE A 200 -1.78 0.86 7.91
CA ILE A 200 -1.99 -0.01 9.07
C ILE A 200 -0.72 0.07 9.93
N ASN A 201 -0.87 0.47 11.19
CA ASN A 201 0.24 0.55 12.11
C ASN A 201 0.50 -0.82 12.76
N PHE A 202 1.54 -1.51 12.30
CA PHE A 202 1.99 -2.77 12.88
C PHE A 202 2.96 -2.52 14.04
N VAL A 203 2.71 -3.19 15.17
CA VAL A 203 3.57 -3.15 16.36
C VAL A 203 4.15 -4.54 16.65
N SER A 204 5.29 -4.61 17.35
CA SER A 204 5.87 -5.89 17.78
C SER A 204 4.86 -6.70 18.60
N THR A 205 4.89 -8.03 18.47
CA THR A 205 4.07 -8.91 19.34
C THR A 205 4.45 -8.85 20.81
N ASP A 206 5.62 -8.33 21.15
CA ASP A 206 6.06 -8.09 22.53
C ASP A 206 5.35 -6.85 23.14
N ASP A 207 4.87 -5.92 22.31
CA ASP A 207 4.10 -4.76 22.74
C ASP A 207 2.60 -5.06 22.74
N THR A 208 2.04 -5.30 23.93
CA THR A 208 0.60 -5.60 24.07
C THR A 208 -0.27 -4.37 24.33
N THR A 209 0.26 -3.16 24.19
CA THR A 209 -0.43 -1.90 24.52
C THR A 209 -1.74 -1.72 23.75
N LEU A 210 -1.79 -2.10 22.47
CA LEU A 210 -3.03 -2.04 21.67
C LEU A 210 -4.12 -2.96 22.26
N LEU A 211 -3.74 -4.15 22.71
CA LEU A 211 -4.67 -5.12 23.32
C LEU A 211 -5.08 -4.69 24.73
N ASP A 212 -4.19 -4.07 25.50
CA ASP A 212 -4.54 -3.50 26.81
C ASP A 212 -5.53 -2.34 26.69
N ASN A 213 -5.35 -1.50 25.66
CA ASN A 213 -6.29 -0.43 25.36
C ASN A 213 -7.63 -0.97 24.86
N LEU A 214 -7.62 -2.01 24.03
CA LEU A 214 -8.84 -2.71 23.63
C LEU A 214 -9.60 -3.22 24.86
N ALA A 215 -8.93 -3.91 25.79
CA ALA A 215 -9.57 -4.42 27.01
C ALA A 215 -10.21 -3.34 27.90
N LYS A 216 -9.73 -2.10 27.81
CA LYS A 216 -10.26 -0.92 28.53
C LYS A 216 -11.31 -0.14 27.74
N THR A 217 -11.55 -0.49 26.47
CA THR A 217 -12.53 0.17 25.61
C THR A 217 -13.93 -0.31 25.94
N GLU A 218 -14.88 0.63 26.07
CA GLU A 218 -16.27 0.28 26.31
C GLU A 218 -16.86 -0.55 25.17
N ASP A 219 -17.56 -1.62 25.53
CA ASP A 219 -18.25 -2.50 24.58
C ASP A 219 -19.20 -1.69 23.69
N ASN A 220 -19.24 -1.99 22.39
CA ASN A 220 -20.03 -1.26 21.38
C ASN A 220 -19.64 0.22 21.18
N THR A 221 -18.45 0.63 21.61
CA THR A 221 -17.89 1.96 21.33
C THR A 221 -16.52 1.95 20.63
N TYR A 222 -16.00 0.79 20.23
CA TYR A 222 -14.66 0.66 19.65
C TYR A 222 -14.52 1.51 18.39
N LYS A 223 -15.40 1.35 17.40
CA LYS A 223 -15.30 2.10 16.14
C LYS A 223 -15.37 3.61 16.38
N LYS A 224 -16.28 4.05 17.26
CA LYS A 224 -16.40 5.47 17.66
C LYS A 224 -15.12 6.00 18.31
N THR A 225 -14.51 5.21 19.18
CA THR A 225 -13.28 5.58 19.90
C THR A 225 -12.10 5.73 18.95
N VAL A 226 -11.99 4.88 17.93
CA VAL A 226 -10.91 4.94 16.93
C VAL A 226 -11.12 6.08 15.93
N SER A 227 -12.36 6.35 15.50
CA SER A 227 -12.66 7.47 14.60
C SER A 227 -12.32 8.84 15.21
N ASN A 228 -12.46 9.01 16.53
CA ASN A 228 -12.18 10.27 17.23
C ASN A 228 -10.68 10.56 17.44
N LYS A 229 -9.79 9.58 17.26
CA LYS A 229 -8.33 9.76 17.40
C LYS A 229 -7.62 10.03 16.06
N GLY A 230 -8.36 10.08 14.94
CA GLY A 230 -7.80 10.09 13.59
C GLY A 230 -7.67 11.46 12.92
N GLY A 231 -7.68 12.57 13.65
CA GLY A 231 -7.56 13.92 13.10
C GLY A 231 -6.53 14.73 13.87
N ASP A 232 -5.25 14.61 13.50
CA ASP A 232 -4.27 15.70 13.59
C ASP A 232 -2.93 15.25 13.01
N SER A 233 -2.69 15.65 11.77
CA SER A 233 -1.36 15.95 11.22
C SER A 233 -1.53 16.55 9.82
N ASN A 234 -2.19 17.71 9.74
CA ASN A 234 -2.03 18.64 8.63
C ASN A 234 -1.29 19.85 9.19
N SER A 235 0.03 19.92 8.97
CA SER A 235 0.74 21.19 9.07
C SER A 235 0.51 21.94 7.77
N GLU A 236 -0.45 22.85 7.79
CA GLU A 236 -0.52 23.98 6.87
C GLU A 236 0.73 24.83 7.08
N ASP A 237 1.43 25.16 5.99
CA ASP A 237 2.23 26.38 5.93
C ASP A 237 1.88 27.12 4.65
N LYS A 238 1.04 28.14 4.83
CA LYS A 238 0.95 29.29 3.94
C LYS A 238 1.99 30.29 4.43
N ASP A 239 2.92 30.71 3.57
CA ASP A 239 3.05 32.14 3.34
C ASP A 239 3.62 32.48 1.96
N SER A 240 3.24 33.67 1.58
CA SER A 240 3.21 34.33 0.29
C SER A 240 4.41 35.27 0.12
N LYS A 241 4.94 35.42 -1.10
CA LYS A 241 4.89 36.71 -1.84
C LYS A 241 5.58 36.69 -3.21
N LYS A 242 4.95 37.50 -4.05
CA LYS A 242 5.16 37.84 -5.46
C LYS A 242 6.05 39.07 -5.61
N SER A 243 6.94 39.08 -6.61
CA SER A 243 7.40 40.25 -7.40
C SER A 243 8.39 39.74 -8.46
N GLY A 244 8.42 40.15 -9.72
CA GLY A 244 7.72 41.16 -10.49
C GLY A 244 8.17 41.04 -11.95
N GLU A 245 7.36 41.54 -12.87
CA GLU A 245 7.63 41.61 -14.31
C GLU A 245 8.89 42.45 -14.63
N ASN A 246 9.60 42.07 -15.69
CA ASN A 246 10.08 43.05 -16.66
C ASN A 246 10.33 42.43 -18.04
N ALA A 247 9.81 43.12 -19.04
CA ALA A 247 9.81 42.74 -20.45
C ALA A 247 10.97 43.38 -21.24
N SER A 248 11.19 42.85 -22.45
CA SER A 248 11.95 43.40 -23.60
C SER A 248 13.48 43.16 -23.55
N LYS A 249 14.20 42.86 -24.64
CA LYS A 249 14.04 43.14 -26.09
C LYS A 249 14.65 42.04 -26.96
N LYS A 250 14.08 41.87 -28.16
CA LYS A 250 14.75 41.36 -29.36
C LYS A 250 16.02 42.17 -29.66
N ALA A 251 17.11 41.49 -30.00
CA ALA A 251 18.15 42.02 -30.87
C ALA A 251 18.67 40.87 -31.75
N ASP A 252 18.38 40.97 -33.04
CA ASP A 252 19.07 40.22 -34.09
C ASP A 252 20.45 40.85 -34.34
N SER A 253 21.50 40.04 -34.37
CA SER A 253 22.52 40.08 -35.45
C SER A 253 23.62 39.01 -35.26
N LYS A 254 23.42 37.88 -35.95
CA LYS A 254 24.25 37.30 -37.03
C LYS A 254 25.79 37.15 -36.91
N LYS A 255 26.20 35.93 -37.33
CA LYS A 255 27.48 35.40 -37.89
C LYS A 255 28.57 34.97 -36.88
N SER A 256 29.27 33.84 -37.02
CA SER A 256 29.37 32.84 -38.10
C SER A 256 30.01 31.53 -37.59
N ALA A 257 29.53 30.37 -38.04
CA ALA A 257 30.36 29.21 -38.39
C ALA A 257 29.49 28.23 -39.19
N SER A 258 30.06 27.62 -40.23
CA SER A 258 29.43 26.73 -41.21
C SER A 258 29.06 25.35 -40.62
N GLY A 259 28.21 25.32 -39.60
CA GLY A 259 27.63 24.10 -39.05
C GLY A 259 26.41 23.67 -39.85
N GLU A 260 26.24 22.37 -40.07
CA GLU A 260 24.95 21.81 -40.49
C GLU A 260 23.83 22.36 -39.60
N SER A 261 22.72 22.75 -40.21
CA SER A 261 21.55 23.21 -39.45
C SER A 261 21.09 22.12 -38.48
N LEU A 262 20.53 22.50 -37.33
CA LEU A 262 19.97 21.52 -36.38
C LEU A 262 18.99 20.55 -37.06
N ASP A 263 18.14 21.06 -37.96
CA ASP A 263 17.24 20.24 -38.76
C ASP A 263 17.97 19.23 -39.65
N SER A 264 19.11 19.61 -40.22
CA SER A 264 19.97 18.70 -41.00
C SER A 264 20.55 17.61 -40.12
N LYS A 265 21.05 17.95 -38.92
CA LYS A 265 21.58 16.97 -37.96
C LYS A 265 20.49 16.00 -37.52
N ILE A 266 19.30 16.50 -37.14
CA ILE A 266 18.15 15.67 -36.74
C ILE A 266 17.77 14.71 -37.88
N LYS A 267 17.69 15.20 -39.12
CA LYS A 267 17.38 14.37 -40.29
C LYS A 267 18.44 13.29 -40.53
N ALA A 268 19.72 13.63 -40.39
CA ALA A 268 20.82 12.67 -40.56
C ALA A 268 20.77 11.54 -39.51
N GLU A 269 20.55 11.89 -38.24
CA GLU A 269 20.41 10.89 -37.17
C GLU A 269 19.21 9.97 -37.40
N LYS A 270 18.05 10.52 -37.76
CA LYS A 270 16.86 9.72 -38.09
C LYS A 270 17.08 8.82 -39.30
N ALA A 271 17.74 9.31 -40.35
CA ALA A 271 18.09 8.51 -41.52
C ALA A 271 19.07 7.36 -41.18
N SER A 272 19.89 7.53 -40.13
CA SER A 272 20.77 6.46 -39.60
C SER A 272 20.06 5.47 -38.66
N GLY A 273 18.73 5.54 -38.55
CA GLY A 273 17.94 4.65 -37.70
C GLY A 273 17.97 5.02 -36.21
N ARG A 274 18.43 6.23 -35.86
CA ARG A 274 18.46 6.73 -34.47
C ARG A 274 17.19 7.53 -34.17
N GLN A 275 16.71 7.42 -32.94
CA GLN A 275 15.68 8.31 -32.43
C GLN A 275 16.33 9.61 -31.95
N VAL A 276 15.59 10.71 -32.05
CA VAL A 276 16.05 12.04 -31.64
C VAL A 276 15.00 12.70 -30.78
N VAL A 277 15.39 13.16 -29.60
CA VAL A 277 14.53 13.87 -28.65
C VAL A 277 15.22 15.12 -28.14
N SER A 278 14.44 16.05 -27.59
CA SER A 278 14.94 17.25 -26.95
C SER A 278 14.35 17.41 -25.56
N GLY A 279 15.13 18.02 -24.67
CA GLY A 279 14.73 18.20 -23.29
C GLY A 279 15.74 19.01 -22.49
N THR A 280 15.44 19.20 -21.21
CA THR A 280 16.32 19.89 -20.27
C THR A 280 16.89 18.91 -19.26
N VAL A 281 18.22 18.92 -19.11
CA VAL A 281 18.91 18.06 -18.14
C VAL A 281 18.75 18.64 -16.73
N ARG A 282 18.34 17.82 -15.78
CA ARG A 282 18.20 18.20 -14.37
C ARG A 282 18.83 17.12 -13.50
N VAL A 283 19.26 17.54 -12.31
CA VAL A 283 19.55 16.62 -11.21
C VAL A 283 18.47 16.85 -10.17
N LEU A 284 17.68 15.82 -9.90
CA LEU A 284 16.53 15.87 -9.00
C LEU A 284 16.78 14.94 -7.81
N SER A 285 16.35 15.32 -6.61
CA SER A 285 16.24 14.38 -5.49
C SER A 285 15.11 13.39 -5.71
N TYR A 286 15.10 12.30 -4.95
CA TYR A 286 14.01 11.31 -4.94
C TYR A 286 12.62 11.96 -4.93
N ASN A 287 12.35 12.85 -3.96
CA ASN A 287 11.05 13.51 -3.83
C ASN A 287 10.75 14.45 -5.00
N GLN A 288 11.75 15.11 -5.58
CA GLN A 288 11.56 15.96 -6.75
C GLN A 288 11.19 15.17 -8.00
N VAL A 289 11.62 13.90 -8.11
CA VAL A 289 11.17 13.02 -9.21
C VAL A 289 9.70 12.65 -9.03
N LEU A 290 9.27 12.31 -7.80
CA LEU A 290 7.86 12.04 -7.50
C LEU A 290 6.96 13.23 -7.82
N GLU A 291 7.39 14.44 -7.42
CA GLU A 291 6.70 15.70 -7.76
C GLU A 291 6.64 15.94 -9.26
N ALA A 292 7.76 15.73 -9.97
CA ALA A 292 7.83 15.93 -11.42
C ALA A 292 6.94 14.95 -12.20
N GLN A 293 6.77 13.73 -11.69
CA GLN A 293 5.87 12.73 -12.27
C GLN A 293 4.42 12.85 -11.76
N ASN A 294 4.19 13.66 -10.71
CA ASN A 294 2.91 13.77 -10.02
C ASN A 294 2.35 12.40 -9.56
N ILE A 295 3.22 11.58 -8.96
CA ILE A 295 2.89 10.24 -8.46
C ILE A 295 3.08 10.15 -6.95
N GLN A 296 2.38 9.19 -6.33
CA GLN A 296 2.72 8.77 -4.97
C GLN A 296 4.01 7.93 -5.00
N ASP A 297 4.74 7.91 -3.88
CA ASP A 297 5.97 7.12 -3.74
C ASP A 297 5.68 5.62 -4.03
N PRO A 298 6.23 5.05 -5.12
CA PRO A 298 6.03 3.65 -5.46
C PRO A 298 6.92 2.71 -4.63
N ASN A 299 7.91 3.23 -3.90
CA ASN A 299 8.81 2.43 -3.04
C ASN A 299 8.87 2.98 -1.60
N PRO A 300 7.74 3.05 -0.88
CA PRO A 300 7.69 3.61 0.46
C PRO A 300 8.62 2.85 1.41
N GLY A 301 9.46 3.60 2.13
CA GLY A 301 10.44 3.05 3.08
C GLY A 301 11.82 2.76 2.49
N SER A 302 12.06 3.11 1.22
CA SER A 302 13.38 3.06 0.59
C SER A 302 14.26 4.24 1.03
N ASP A 303 15.57 4.14 0.79
CA ASP A 303 16.47 5.28 0.99
C ASP A 303 16.12 6.41 0.00
N THR A 304 15.65 7.54 0.54
CA THR A 304 15.21 8.71 -0.24
C THR A 304 16.34 9.72 -0.47
N ASN A 305 17.56 9.43 -0.03
CA ASN A 305 18.71 10.33 -0.21
C ASN A 305 19.32 10.27 -1.63
N GLN A 306 18.79 9.42 -2.51
CA GLN A 306 19.28 9.30 -3.88
C GLN A 306 18.92 10.52 -4.74
N THR A 307 19.83 10.88 -5.65
CA THR A 307 19.60 11.86 -6.71
C THR A 307 19.62 11.21 -8.08
N PHE A 308 18.83 11.74 -9.01
CA PHE A 308 18.67 11.24 -10.36
C PHE A 308 19.05 12.33 -11.35
N MET A 309 19.95 12.01 -12.30
CA MET A 309 20.13 12.83 -13.49
C MET A 309 19.06 12.46 -14.51
N ILE A 310 18.23 13.43 -14.88
CA ILE A 310 17.06 13.21 -15.73
C ILE A 310 17.07 14.20 -16.89
N LEU A 311 16.83 13.73 -18.10
CA LEU A 311 16.43 14.54 -19.23
C LEU A 311 14.90 14.67 -19.22
N ILE A 312 14.37 15.82 -18.83
CA ILE A 312 12.93 16.10 -18.92
C ILE A 312 12.62 16.49 -20.36
N LEU A 313 11.77 15.72 -21.05
CA LEU A 313 11.49 15.93 -22.47
C LEU A 313 10.62 17.16 -22.68
N ASP A 314 10.84 17.86 -23.80
CA ASP A 314 9.99 19.00 -24.17
C ASP A 314 8.53 18.59 -24.42
N ASN A 315 8.32 17.35 -24.90
CA ASN A 315 7.02 16.77 -25.19
C ASN A 315 7.00 15.28 -24.83
N LYS A 316 5.83 14.78 -24.44
CA LYS A 316 5.58 13.32 -24.35
C LYS A 316 5.91 12.68 -25.70
N THR A 317 6.84 11.74 -25.71
CA THR A 317 7.43 11.17 -26.93
C THR A 317 7.39 9.66 -26.89
N SER A 318 7.03 9.03 -28.01
CA SER A 318 7.10 7.58 -28.17
C SER A 318 8.57 7.16 -28.38
N VAL A 319 9.07 6.30 -27.50
CA VAL A 319 10.47 5.87 -27.41
C VAL A 319 10.54 4.36 -27.54
N THR A 320 11.30 3.88 -28.53
CA THR A 320 11.56 2.45 -28.71
C THR A 320 12.89 2.05 -28.08
N LEU A 321 12.87 1.19 -27.07
CA LEU A 321 14.04 0.59 -26.41
C LEU A 321 13.72 -0.87 -26.05
N HIS A 322 14.68 -1.60 -25.49
CA HIS A 322 14.40 -2.89 -24.84
C HIS A 322 13.65 -2.68 -23.50
N HIS A 323 12.86 -3.66 -23.08
CA HIS A 323 12.14 -3.67 -21.81
C HIS A 323 12.70 -4.77 -20.91
N GLY A 324 13.22 -4.41 -19.73
CA GLY A 324 13.97 -5.32 -18.87
C GLY A 324 13.18 -6.52 -18.35
N GLY A 325 11.84 -6.41 -18.31
CA GLY A 325 10.93 -7.46 -17.85
C GLY A 325 10.45 -8.37 -18.98
N ASP A 326 10.79 -8.02 -20.22
CA ASP A 326 10.33 -8.67 -21.43
C ASP A 326 11.51 -9.17 -22.28
N MET A 327 12.58 -9.59 -21.60
CA MET A 327 13.83 -10.02 -22.22
C MET A 327 13.59 -11.25 -23.11
N GLY A 328 13.71 -11.03 -24.44
CA GLY A 328 13.46 -12.05 -25.46
C GLY A 328 12.46 -11.60 -26.53
N ASN A 329 11.64 -10.60 -26.23
CA ASN A 329 10.77 -9.96 -27.21
C ASN A 329 11.48 -8.79 -27.93
N PRO A 330 11.04 -8.43 -29.16
CA PRO A 330 11.61 -7.29 -29.87
C PRO A 330 11.40 -5.96 -29.11
N PRO A 331 12.35 -5.01 -29.23
CA PRO A 331 12.15 -3.63 -28.76
C PRO A 331 10.85 -3.05 -29.30
N HIS A 332 10.08 -2.40 -28.44
CA HIS A 332 8.79 -1.83 -28.79
C HIS A 332 8.65 -0.41 -28.24
N PRO A 333 7.80 0.43 -28.86
CA PRO A 333 7.61 1.81 -28.42
C PRO A 333 6.86 1.87 -27.09
N SER A 334 7.24 2.81 -26.24
CA SER A 334 6.49 3.23 -25.05
C SER A 334 6.58 4.75 -24.92
N ASP A 335 5.52 5.37 -24.41
CA ASP A 335 5.51 6.81 -24.23
C ASP A 335 6.37 7.21 -23.03
N ALA A 336 7.22 8.22 -23.22
CA ALA A 336 8.08 8.78 -22.19
C ALA A 336 7.85 10.29 -22.05
N THR A 337 7.93 10.80 -20.82
CA THR A 337 7.97 12.25 -20.53
C THR A 337 9.32 12.70 -20.01
N MET A 338 10.15 11.76 -19.57
CA MET A 338 11.50 12.00 -19.10
C MET A 338 12.39 10.78 -19.36
N MET A 339 13.70 10.94 -19.23
CA MET A 339 14.64 9.82 -19.37
C MET A 339 15.67 9.91 -18.25
N ALA A 340 15.82 8.85 -17.46
CA ALA A 340 16.93 8.76 -16.51
C ALA A 340 18.24 8.55 -17.26
N ILE A 341 19.30 9.15 -16.74
CA ILE A 341 20.66 8.93 -17.18
C ILE A 341 21.33 8.02 -16.16
N ASP A 342 21.79 6.86 -16.60
CA ASP A 342 22.26 5.82 -15.70
C ASP A 342 23.57 6.19 -15.00
N ASP A 343 23.70 5.83 -13.72
CA ASP A 343 24.88 6.15 -12.93
C ASP A 343 26.11 5.35 -13.39
N GLY A 344 27.25 6.02 -13.52
CA GLY A 344 28.49 5.41 -14.02
C GLY A 344 28.53 5.16 -15.53
N SER A 345 27.45 5.48 -16.26
CA SER A 345 27.35 5.26 -17.70
C SER A 345 28.10 6.31 -18.55
N GLN A 346 28.30 5.99 -19.83
CA GLN A 346 28.84 6.95 -20.81
C GLN A 346 27.91 8.16 -20.95
N ALA A 347 26.60 7.92 -20.95
CA ALA A 347 25.60 8.97 -21.02
C ALA A 347 25.77 9.98 -19.87
N LYS A 348 25.98 9.52 -18.62
CA LYS A 348 26.18 10.41 -17.48
C LYS A 348 27.39 11.32 -17.64
N GLN A 349 28.53 10.75 -18.02
CA GLN A 349 29.77 11.51 -18.27
C GLN A 349 29.58 12.60 -19.34
N ILE A 350 28.79 12.31 -20.37
CA ILE A 350 28.46 13.30 -21.42
C ILE A 350 27.52 14.37 -20.87
N MET A 351 26.51 13.99 -20.08
CA MET A 351 25.40 14.85 -19.70
C MET A 351 25.71 15.78 -18.51
N GLU A 352 26.73 15.49 -17.71
CA GLU A 352 27.18 16.35 -16.61
C GLU A 352 27.44 17.81 -17.04
N LYS A 353 28.02 18.03 -18.22
CA LYS A 353 28.29 19.39 -18.75
C LYS A 353 27.05 20.14 -19.26
N TYR A 354 25.91 19.45 -19.30
CA TYR A 354 24.63 19.97 -19.79
C TYR A 354 23.57 20.12 -18.70
N VAL A 355 23.91 19.90 -17.43
CA VAL A 355 22.97 20.14 -16.32
C VAL A 355 22.41 21.57 -16.40
N ASN A 356 21.09 21.68 -16.29
CA ASN A 356 20.27 22.89 -16.45
C ASN A 356 20.30 23.50 -17.87
N LYS A 357 20.76 22.77 -18.88
CA LYS A 357 20.73 23.19 -20.29
C LYS A 357 19.72 22.35 -21.08
N LYS A 358 19.16 22.99 -22.11
CA LYS A 358 18.43 22.29 -23.15
C LYS A 358 19.42 21.59 -24.08
N VAL A 359 19.10 20.36 -24.45
CA VAL A 359 19.90 19.56 -25.38
C VAL A 359 19.00 18.88 -26.41
N TYR A 360 19.61 18.52 -27.52
CA TYR A 360 19.08 17.51 -28.45
C TYR A 360 19.97 16.28 -28.37
N ILE A 361 19.37 15.12 -28.12
CA ILE A 361 20.10 13.85 -28.07
C ILE A 361 19.58 12.88 -29.12
N SER A 362 20.45 11.99 -29.57
CA SER A 362 20.09 10.84 -30.39
C SER A 362 20.56 9.53 -29.76
N PHE A 363 19.78 8.47 -29.95
CA PHE A 363 20.02 7.15 -29.38
C PHE A 363 19.40 6.04 -30.24
N THR A 364 19.81 4.80 -30.01
CA THR A 364 19.28 3.58 -30.61
C THR A 364 18.57 2.72 -29.58
N VAL A 365 17.92 1.64 -30.03
CA VAL A 365 17.29 0.66 -29.14
C VAL A 365 18.24 0.03 -28.12
N ASN A 366 19.55 0.02 -28.39
CA ASN A 366 20.58 -0.59 -27.52
C ASN A 366 21.23 0.40 -26.55
N ASP A 367 20.89 1.68 -26.64
CA ASP A 367 21.53 2.74 -25.85
C ASP A 367 20.84 2.95 -24.49
N GLY A 368 19.77 2.20 -24.21
CA GLY A 368 19.01 2.26 -22.97
C GLY A 368 18.00 1.12 -22.83
N VAL A 369 17.23 1.16 -21.74
CA VAL A 369 16.21 0.17 -21.41
C VAL A 369 15.04 0.84 -20.69
N PHE A 370 13.83 0.33 -20.85
CA PHE A 370 12.75 0.55 -19.90
C PHE A 370 12.93 -0.42 -18.72
N PRO A 371 13.21 0.07 -17.49
CA PRO A 371 13.34 -0.79 -16.33
C PRO A 371 12.05 -1.57 -16.06
N SER A 372 12.20 -2.76 -15.48
CA SER A 372 11.10 -3.60 -15.00
C SER A 372 10.93 -3.58 -13.49
N ASP A 373 11.61 -2.65 -12.83
CA ASP A 373 11.43 -2.39 -11.42
C ASP A 373 10.65 -1.09 -11.23
N THR A 374 10.25 -0.84 -9.98
CA THR A 374 9.58 0.40 -9.57
C THR A 374 10.56 1.55 -9.34
N GLY A 375 11.79 1.46 -9.85
CA GLY A 375 12.81 2.48 -9.71
C GLY A 375 12.40 3.81 -10.32
N LEU A 376 12.83 4.92 -9.71
CA LEU A 376 12.54 6.24 -10.22
C LEU A 376 13.50 6.65 -11.36
N PRO A 377 13.02 7.44 -12.34
CA PRO A 377 11.63 7.81 -12.60
C PRO A 377 10.78 6.61 -13.04
N LEU A 378 9.60 6.45 -12.41
CA LEU A 378 8.76 5.26 -12.55
C LEU A 378 8.22 5.14 -13.97
N GLY A 379 8.42 3.99 -14.61
CA GLY A 379 7.90 3.69 -15.95
C GLY A 379 8.57 4.47 -17.09
N GLU A 380 9.66 5.19 -16.80
CA GLU A 380 10.40 6.01 -17.75
C GLU A 380 11.72 5.31 -18.12
N PRO A 381 12.25 5.54 -19.34
CA PRO A 381 13.45 4.84 -19.79
C PRO A 381 14.71 5.33 -19.11
N ARG A 382 15.72 4.45 -19.08
CA ARG A 382 17.06 4.70 -18.57
C ARG A 382 18.08 4.56 -19.70
N LEU A 383 18.89 5.60 -19.93
CA LEU A 383 19.91 5.62 -20.97
C LEU A 383 21.31 5.35 -20.39
N PHE A 384 22.04 4.45 -21.06
CA PHE A 384 23.44 4.10 -20.77
C PHE A 384 24.42 4.79 -21.75
N SER A 385 23.98 5.01 -22.98
CA SER A 385 24.72 5.73 -24.01
C SER A 385 23.79 6.72 -24.72
N LEU A 386 24.36 7.75 -25.35
CA LEU A 386 23.64 8.71 -26.18
C LEU A 386 24.66 9.55 -26.96
N LYS A 387 24.16 10.29 -27.95
CA LYS A 387 24.91 11.33 -28.65
C LYS A 387 24.19 12.66 -28.46
N VAL A 388 24.86 13.68 -27.94
CA VAL A 388 24.35 15.06 -27.97
C VAL A 388 24.63 15.64 -29.35
N ILE A 389 23.60 16.17 -30.00
CA ILE A 389 23.70 16.76 -31.34
C ILE A 389 23.63 18.30 -31.33
N GLU A 390 23.11 18.89 -30.23
CA GLU A 390 23.08 20.32 -29.94
C GLU A 390 22.99 20.58 -28.44
#